data_AF-A0A112L5L8-F1
#
_entry.id   AF-A0A112L5L8-F1
#
_cell.length_a   1.000
_cell.length_b   1.000
_cell.length_c   1.000
_cell.angle_alpha   90.00
_cell.angle_beta   90.00
_cell.angle_gamma   90.00
#
_symmetry.space_group_name_H-M   'P 1'
#
loop_
_entity.id
_entity.type
_entity.pdbx_description
1 polymer ?
#
loop_
_entity_poly.entity_id
_entity_poly.type
_entity_poly.pdbx_seq_one_letter_code
_entity_poly.pdbx_strand_id
1 'polypeptide(L)'
;MAKYFTETGISVREHFDFFGEFVVSPAARSGDLALTYGLRLEAGEEGLSLAELFDKRSDSQEPVEGGRIDIGGFMLTAKEVDGDGNIGSMGLKVPR
;
A
#
# COMPACT_ATOMS: atom_id res chain seq x y z
N MET A 1 1.78 -33.26 -4.26
CA MET A 1 1.50 -32.87 -5.66
C MET A 1 1.21 -31.37 -5.65
N ALA A 2 2.22 -30.54 -5.91
CA ALA A 2 2.09 -29.09 -5.84
C ALA A 2 1.31 -28.58 -7.06
N LYS A 3 0.16 -27.95 -6.82
CA LYS A 3 -0.62 -27.29 -7.87
C LYS A 3 0.09 -25.97 -8.18
N TYR A 4 0.78 -25.93 -9.32
CA TYR A 4 1.20 -24.68 -9.93
C TYR A 4 -0.06 -23.94 -10.36
N PHE A 5 -0.42 -22.89 -9.61
CA PHE A 5 -1.44 -21.95 -10.05
C PHE A 5 -0.82 -21.13 -11.18
N THR A 6 -1.17 -21.47 -12.41
CA THR A 6 -0.97 -20.59 -13.55
C THR A 6 -1.95 -19.44 -13.39
N GLU A 7 -1.55 -18.38 -12.67
CA GLU A 7 -2.28 -17.11 -12.67
C GLU A 7 -2.38 -16.63 -14.12
N THR A 8 -3.58 -16.69 -14.68
CA THR A 8 -3.89 -16.22 -16.01
C THR A 8 -3.81 -14.69 -16.01
N GLY A 9 -3.28 -14.07 -17.07
CA GLY A 9 -3.01 -12.63 -17.14
C GLY A 9 -4.18 -11.67 -16.89
N ILE A 10 -5.40 -12.19 -16.67
CA ILE A 10 -6.56 -11.44 -16.17
C ILE A 10 -6.44 -11.20 -14.65
N SER A 11 -6.11 -12.22 -13.85
CA SER A 11 -5.92 -12.07 -12.39
C SER A 11 -4.77 -11.12 -12.07
N VAL A 12 -3.70 -11.19 -12.88
CA VAL A 12 -2.55 -10.29 -12.78
C VAL A 12 -2.96 -8.84 -13.02
N ARG A 13 -3.79 -8.57 -14.04
CA ARG A 13 -4.29 -7.22 -14.33
C ARG A 13 -5.19 -6.69 -13.23
N GLU A 14 -6.10 -7.52 -12.71
CA GLU A 14 -6.98 -7.15 -11.60
C GLU A 14 -6.18 -6.87 -10.31
N HIS A 15 -5.13 -7.67 -10.04
CA HIS A 15 -4.20 -7.41 -8.94
C HIS A 15 -3.44 -6.09 -9.11
N PHE A 16 -2.99 -5.77 -10.33
CA PHE A 16 -2.33 -4.49 -10.62
C PHE A 16 -3.29 -3.31 -10.46
N ASP A 17 -4.54 -3.45 -10.90
CA ASP A 17 -5.53 -2.37 -10.77
C ASP A 17 -5.92 -2.11 -9.30
N PHE A 18 -5.95 -3.17 -8.48
CA PHE A 18 -6.36 -3.15 -7.08
C PHE A 18 -5.23 -2.79 -6.11
N PHE A 19 -4.04 -3.38 -6.27
CA PHE A 19 -2.88 -3.21 -5.38
C PHE A 19 -1.81 -2.27 -5.96
N GLY A 20 -1.97 -1.81 -7.19
CA GLY A 20 -0.97 -0.99 -7.84
C GLY A 20 0.20 -1.78 -8.41
N GLU A 21 1.20 -1.04 -8.89
CA GLU A 21 2.31 -1.59 -9.66
C GLU A 21 3.44 -2.14 -8.78
N PHE A 22 3.50 -1.70 -7.52
CA PHE A 22 4.59 -2.05 -6.61
C PHE A 22 4.05 -2.65 -5.31
N VAL A 23 4.76 -3.65 -4.79
CA VAL A 23 4.61 -4.10 -3.42
C VAL A 23 5.69 -3.42 -2.58
N VAL A 24 5.27 -2.68 -1.56
CA VAL A 24 6.15 -1.93 -0.67
C VAL A 24 6.04 -2.44 0.75
N SER A 25 7.14 -2.30 1.51
CA SER A 25 7.16 -2.68 2.92
C SER A 25 6.37 -1.67 3.76
N PRO A 26 5.50 -2.12 4.69
CA PRO A 26 4.83 -1.23 5.64
C PRO A 26 5.81 -0.42 6.51
N ALA A 27 7.01 -0.95 6.74
CA ALA A 27 8.06 -0.31 7.52
C ALA A 27 8.91 0.71 6.71
N ALA A 28 8.69 0.82 5.39
CA ALA A 28 9.37 1.83 4.58
C ALA A 28 9.01 3.23 5.05
N ARG A 29 9.97 4.18 5.00
CA ARG A 29 9.67 5.57 5.34
C ARG A 29 8.91 6.25 4.22
N SER A 30 7.88 6.99 4.58
CA SER A 30 7.10 7.81 3.65
C SER A 30 7.99 8.84 2.93
N GLY A 31 8.96 9.45 3.64
CA GLY A 31 9.89 10.43 3.08
C GLY A 31 10.75 9.87 1.94
N ASP A 32 11.18 8.61 2.04
CA ASP A 32 11.96 7.96 0.98
C ASP A 32 11.12 7.78 -0.30
N LEU A 33 9.84 7.42 -0.14
CA LEU A 33 8.91 7.32 -1.25
C LEU A 33 8.58 8.70 -1.83
N ALA A 34 8.46 9.74 -1.00
CA ALA A 34 8.27 11.10 -1.45
C ALA A 34 9.44 11.60 -2.31
N LEU A 35 10.68 11.31 -1.91
CA LEU A 35 11.87 11.66 -2.68
C LEU A 35 11.98 10.87 -3.99
N THR A 36 11.62 9.58 -3.96
CA THR A 36 11.81 8.69 -5.12
C THR A 36 10.70 8.84 -6.16
N TYR A 37 9.45 8.97 -5.71
CA TYR A 37 8.27 8.93 -6.57
C TYR A 37 7.48 10.24 -6.59
N GLY A 38 7.75 11.18 -5.67
CA GLY A 38 7.01 12.43 -5.58
C GLY A 38 5.71 12.35 -4.78
N LEU A 39 5.59 11.41 -3.83
CA LEU A 39 4.44 11.36 -2.90
C LEU A 39 4.27 12.69 -2.18
N ARG A 40 3.01 13.16 -2.10
CA ARG A 40 2.67 14.42 -1.44
C ARG A 40 2.37 14.21 0.04
N LEU A 41 3.36 14.50 0.87
CA LEU A 41 3.28 14.40 2.32
C LEU A 41 2.91 15.76 2.94
N GLU A 42 2.20 15.70 4.07
CA GLU A 42 1.98 16.82 4.96
C GLU A 42 3.15 16.98 5.94
N ALA A 43 3.22 18.13 6.61
CA ALA A 43 4.28 18.41 7.56
C ALA A 43 4.32 17.36 8.69
N GLY A 44 5.50 16.79 8.94
CA GLY A 44 5.72 15.76 9.96
C GLY A 44 5.36 14.34 9.55
N GLU A 45 4.88 14.11 8.32
CA GLU A 45 4.60 12.75 7.85
C GLU A 45 5.82 12.04 7.29
N GLU A 46 6.83 12.77 6.82
CA GLU A 46 8.08 12.27 6.23
C GLU A 46 8.87 11.30 7.12
N GLY A 47 8.71 11.42 8.44
CA GLY A 47 9.32 10.51 9.42
C GLY A 47 8.56 9.21 9.65
N LEU A 48 7.29 9.16 9.24
CA LEU A 48 6.40 8.01 9.47
C LEU A 48 6.77 6.83 8.55
N SER A 49 6.54 5.64 9.07
CA SER A 49 6.42 4.45 8.23
C SER A 49 5.16 4.53 7.36
N LEU A 50 5.10 3.73 6.28
CA LEU A 50 3.91 3.65 5.45
C LEU A 50 2.70 3.10 6.20
N ALA A 51 2.90 2.21 7.17
CA ALA A 51 1.84 1.73 8.05
C ALA A 51 1.28 2.86 8.94
N GLU A 52 2.15 3.64 9.58
CA GLU A 52 1.72 4.78 10.41
C GLU A 52 1.07 5.89 9.58
N LEU A 53 1.58 6.16 8.39
CA LEU A 53 0.96 7.10 7.45
C LEU A 53 -0.43 6.61 7.02
N PHE A 54 -0.56 5.32 6.76
CA PHE A 54 -1.82 4.68 6.40
C PHE A 54 -2.86 4.82 7.50
N ASP A 55 -2.49 4.43 8.72
CA ASP A 55 -3.35 4.55 9.90
C ASP A 55 -3.77 6.00 10.15
N LYS A 56 -2.81 6.93 10.15
CA LYS A 56 -3.05 8.36 10.36
C LYS A 56 -4.03 8.98 9.36
N ARG A 57 -3.99 8.57 8.09
CA ARG A 57 -4.81 9.14 7.01
C ARG A 57 -6.05 8.32 6.70
N SER A 58 -6.17 7.11 7.21
CA SER A 58 -7.36 6.29 7.02
C SER A 58 -8.50 6.82 7.90
N ASP A 59 -9.71 6.84 7.34
CA ASP A 59 -10.92 7.17 8.11
C ASP A 59 -11.35 6.02 9.05
N SER A 60 -10.65 4.88 8.99
CA SER A 60 -10.96 3.67 9.75
C SER A 60 -10.05 3.55 10.96
N GLN A 61 -10.59 3.05 12.06
CA GLN A 61 -9.86 2.92 13.32
C GLN A 61 -8.87 1.74 13.34
N GLU A 62 -9.04 0.79 12.42
CA GLU A 62 -8.18 -0.38 12.25
C GLU A 62 -7.93 -0.63 10.76
N PRO A 63 -6.68 -0.95 10.36
CA PRO A 63 -6.39 -1.29 8.98
C PRO A 63 -7.00 -2.65 8.63
N VAL A 64 -7.66 -2.72 7.48
CA VAL A 64 -8.26 -3.95 6.94
C VAL A 64 -7.64 -4.28 5.59
N GLU A 65 -7.62 -5.56 5.23
CA GLU A 65 -7.18 -5.98 3.90
C GLU A 65 -8.02 -5.28 2.82
N GLY A 66 -7.33 -4.73 1.82
CA GLY A 66 -7.94 -3.94 0.75
C GLY A 66 -8.31 -2.50 1.13
N GLY A 67 -8.06 -2.08 2.38
CA GLY A 67 -8.15 -0.68 2.80
C GLY A 67 -7.24 0.22 1.98
N ARG A 68 -7.66 1.47 1.72
CA ARG A 68 -6.98 2.38 0.79
C ARG A 68 -6.95 3.80 1.29
N ILE A 69 -5.85 4.49 1.00
CA ILE A 69 -5.73 5.94 1.13
C ILE A 69 -5.18 6.56 -0.15
N ASP A 70 -5.60 7.80 -0.45
CA ASP A 70 -5.00 8.63 -1.49
C ASP A 70 -3.95 9.57 -0.88
N ILE A 71 -2.78 9.63 -1.51
CA ILE A 71 -1.67 10.50 -1.15
C ILE A 71 -1.31 11.34 -2.37
N GLY A 72 -2.17 12.30 -2.70
CA GLY A 72 -1.92 13.24 -3.79
C GLY A 72 -1.89 12.56 -5.16
N GLY A 73 -2.81 11.61 -5.38
CA GLY A 73 -2.90 10.82 -6.60
C GLY A 73 -2.16 9.48 -6.57
N PHE A 74 -1.36 9.22 -5.53
CA PHE A 74 -0.83 7.88 -5.25
C PHE A 74 -1.83 7.11 -4.40
N MET A 75 -2.19 5.91 -4.85
CA MET A 75 -3.06 5.03 -4.06
C MET A 75 -2.22 4.00 -3.31
N LEU A 76 -2.31 4.04 -1.98
CA LEU A 76 -1.68 3.07 -1.09
C LEU A 76 -2.75 2.13 -0.54
N THR A 77 -2.55 0.82 -0.74
CA THR A 77 -3.52 -0.23 -0.39
C THR A 77 -2.90 -1.22 0.58
N ALA A 78 -3.57 -1.54 1.69
CA ALA A 78 -3.17 -2.66 2.55
C ALA A 78 -3.46 -3.99 1.83
N LYS A 79 -2.43 -4.82 1.58
CA LYS A 79 -2.61 -6.10 0.87
C LYS A 79 -2.92 -7.25 1.80
N GLU A 80 -2.24 -7.26 2.93
CA GLU A 80 -2.27 -8.32 3.92
C GLU A 80 -2.28 -7.65 5.29
N VAL A 81 -3.20 -8.08 6.14
CA VAL A 81 -3.29 -7.64 7.53
C VAL A 81 -3.39 -8.89 8.39
N ASP A 82 -2.55 -8.97 9.43
CA ASP A 82 -2.57 -10.11 10.34
C ASP A 82 -3.76 -10.03 11.34
N GLY A 83 -3.91 -11.08 12.16
CA GLY A 83 -4.99 -11.13 13.15
C GLY A 83 -4.86 -10.12 14.29
N ASP A 84 -3.72 -9.45 14.42
CA ASP A 84 -3.45 -8.40 15.40
C ASP A 84 -3.61 -6.99 14.79
N GLY A 85 -3.99 -6.89 13.52
CA GLY A 85 -4.17 -5.61 12.81
C GLY A 85 -2.89 -5.01 12.25
N ASN A 86 -1.77 -5.75 12.20
CA ASN A 86 -0.56 -5.25 11.56
C ASN A 86 -0.60 -5.52 10.06
N ILE A 87 -0.28 -4.49 9.28
CA ILE A 87 -0.17 -4.62 7.83
C ILE A 87 1.11 -5.38 7.50
N GLY A 88 1.01 -6.53 6.83
CA GLY A 88 2.16 -7.35 6.41
C GLY A 88 2.79 -6.88 5.10
N SER A 89 1.95 -6.44 4.16
CA SER A 89 2.42 -5.87 2.89
C SER A 89 1.46 -4.82 2.34
N MET A 90 2.01 -3.87 1.57
CA MET A 90 1.26 -2.77 0.99
C MET A 90 1.46 -2.71 -0.53
N GLY A 91 0.43 -2.27 -1.22
CA GLY A 91 0.41 -2.04 -2.64
C GLY A 91 0.45 -0.55 -2.93
N LEU A 92 1.30 -0.11 -3.86
CA LEU A 92 1.42 1.27 -4.29
C LEU A 92 1.08 1.39 -5.78
N LYS A 93 0.07 2.20 -6.09
CA LYS A 93 -0.28 2.60 -7.46
C LYS A 93 0.14 4.04 -7.68
N VAL A 94 0.92 4.28 -8.72
CA VAL A 94 1.37 5.63 -9.08
C VAL A 94 0.33 6.29 -9.99
N PRO A 95 0.14 7.62 -9.90
CA PRO A 95 -0.72 8.35 -10.83
C PRO A 95 -0.16 8.25 -12.26
N ARG A 96 -1.05 8.12 -13.24
CA ARG A 96 -0.70 8.11 -14.67
C ARG A 96 -0.68 9.50 -15.27
#